data_AF-A0A0M1JNX9-F1
#
_entry.id   AF-A0A0M1JNX9-F1
#
_cell.length_a   1.000
_cell.length_b   1.000
_cell.length_c   1.000
_cell.angle_alpha   90.00
_cell.angle_beta   90.00
_cell.angle_gamma   90.00
#
_symmetry.space_group_name_H-M   'P 1'
#
loop_
_entity.id
_entity.type
_entity.pdbx_description
1 polymer ?
#
loop_
_entity_poly.entity_id
_entity_poly.type
_entity_poly.pdbx_seq_one_letter_code
_entity_poly.pdbx_strand_id
1 'polypeptide(L)'
;MTPLTAVIGKNGVGKSTLFDAFGFLADCLKLGVEEACDAKGRGGFGKLRSQGINEPIEFEIYYKQDRNARPITYELSIDIDSFDRPYVKKERLRQRRKGQRYGWPFSFLVLNEGTGVVWKGEENGQQIEEGDRNFDLFQLIKDIEMSDDREESKKTEFVELDDKRKLGIATLGSLKQHPRISAFRQFIEGWYLSYFTPDAARSLPLAGPQRHLNIHGDNLGNVVQFMEREHPKRFKAILEQISNKIPGIERISTEKTPDGRLLLQFNDRGFTDPFYSQKMSDGTLKVFAYLLLLEDPSPSPFICIEEPENGLYHNLLETLVAEFRAHATGRKSDSQIFLTTHQPYLVDALEPSEVWVLEKGDDGFAKIKRSSEDPIINNMVSEGLPLGSLWYSDYLDVR
;
A
#
# COMPACT_ATOMS: atom_id res chain seq x y z
N MET A 1 8.24 -8.43 3.94
CA MET A 1 8.42 -7.79 2.61
C MET A 1 9.70 -6.99 2.61
N THR A 2 10.41 -6.96 1.48
CA THR A 2 11.53 -6.05 1.22
C THR A 2 11.00 -4.63 0.96
N PRO A 3 11.84 -3.58 1.00
CA PRO A 3 11.40 -2.22 0.71
C PRO A 3 10.80 -2.08 -0.70
N LEU A 4 11.42 -2.69 -1.71
CA LEU A 4 10.80 -2.96 -3.01
C LEU A 4 10.34 -4.41 -3.04
N THR A 5 9.08 -4.65 -3.40
CA THR A 5 8.50 -5.98 -3.54
C THR A 5 7.70 -6.04 -4.84
N ALA A 6 7.90 -7.08 -5.65
CA ALA A 6 7.11 -7.32 -6.85
C ALA A 6 6.42 -8.69 -6.77
N VAL A 7 5.14 -8.73 -7.13
CA VAL A 7 4.36 -9.95 -7.25
C VAL A 7 4.15 -10.29 -8.71
N ILE A 8 4.55 -11.51 -9.07
CA ILE A 8 4.46 -12.06 -10.42
C ILE A 8 3.56 -13.30 -10.43
N GLY A 9 3.13 -13.73 -11.60
CA GLY A 9 2.31 -14.93 -11.75
C GLY A 9 1.46 -14.88 -13.01
N LYS A 10 0.86 -16.02 -13.38
CA LYS A 10 0.01 -16.16 -14.58
C LYS A 10 -1.26 -15.31 -14.48
N ASN A 11 -1.98 -15.17 -15.59
CA ASN A 11 -3.28 -14.49 -15.58
C ASN A 11 -4.30 -15.28 -14.76
N GLY A 12 -5.12 -14.58 -13.97
CA GLY A 12 -6.16 -15.22 -13.14
C GLY A 12 -5.70 -15.88 -11.84
N VAL A 13 -4.43 -15.74 -11.45
CA VAL A 13 -3.90 -16.27 -10.17
C VAL A 13 -4.19 -15.39 -8.95
N GLY A 14 -4.81 -14.23 -9.13
CA GLY A 14 -5.22 -13.34 -8.03
C GLY A 14 -4.32 -12.13 -7.75
N LYS A 15 -3.41 -11.75 -8.68
CA LYS A 15 -2.52 -10.57 -8.49
C LYS A 15 -3.31 -9.28 -8.24
N SER A 16 -4.29 -8.98 -9.10
CA SER A 16 -5.14 -7.80 -8.95
C SER A 16 -6.04 -7.89 -7.70
N THR A 17 -6.44 -9.09 -7.28
CA THR A 17 -7.16 -9.29 -6.01
C THR A 17 -6.27 -8.97 -4.81
N LEU A 18 -5.00 -9.41 -4.82
CA LEU A 18 -4.04 -9.06 -3.77
C LEU A 18 -3.75 -7.55 -3.74
N PHE A 19 -3.65 -6.92 -4.92
CA PHE A 19 -3.53 -5.47 -5.03
C PHE A 19 -4.75 -4.75 -4.45
N ASP A 20 -5.96 -5.16 -4.84
CA ASP A 20 -7.21 -4.57 -4.36
C ASP A 20 -7.45 -4.83 -2.88
N ALA A 21 -6.90 -5.90 -2.28
CA ALA A 21 -6.99 -6.13 -0.84
C ALA A 21 -6.44 -4.94 -0.01
N PHE A 22 -5.35 -4.30 -0.46
CA PHE A 22 -4.84 -3.09 0.17
C PHE A 22 -5.81 -1.90 -0.01
N GLY A 23 -6.42 -1.79 -1.19
CA GLY A 23 -7.39 -0.75 -1.51
C GLY A 23 -8.67 -0.90 -0.69
N PHE A 24 -9.13 -2.13 -0.52
CA PHE A 24 -10.30 -2.50 0.27
C PHE A 24 -10.10 -2.11 1.74
N LEU A 25 -8.95 -2.44 2.34
CA LEU A 25 -8.63 -2.04 3.71
C LEU A 25 -8.62 -0.52 3.89
N ALA A 26 -8.03 0.22 2.94
CA ALA A 26 -8.04 1.68 2.96
C ALA A 26 -9.45 2.27 2.80
N ASP A 27 -10.30 1.64 1.96
CA ASP A 27 -11.69 2.04 1.76
C ASP A 27 -12.53 1.72 3.01
N CYS A 28 -12.34 0.56 3.67
CA CYS A 28 -13.00 0.22 4.94
C CYS A 28 -12.73 1.25 6.03
N LEU A 29 -11.51 1.80 6.06
CA LEU A 29 -11.11 2.82 7.02
C LEU A 29 -11.77 4.18 6.76
N LYS A 30 -11.98 4.53 5.48
CA LYS A 30 -12.53 5.82 5.06
C LYS A 30 -14.07 5.84 5.05
N LEU A 31 -14.68 4.77 4.57
CA LEU A 31 -16.12 4.69 4.27
C LEU A 31 -16.87 3.77 5.26
N GLY A 32 -16.18 2.81 5.88
CA GLY A 32 -16.79 1.68 6.58
C GLY A 32 -16.85 0.43 5.71
N VAL A 33 -17.06 -0.75 6.32
CA VAL A 33 -16.93 -2.03 5.62
C VAL A 33 -18.02 -2.29 4.60
N GLU A 34 -19.26 -1.84 4.86
CA GLU A 34 -20.40 -2.03 3.95
C GLU A 34 -20.16 -1.27 2.64
N GLU A 35 -19.97 0.05 2.70
CA GLU A 35 -19.67 0.86 1.50
C GLU A 35 -18.39 0.42 0.79
N ALA A 36 -17.35 0.01 1.54
CA ALA A 36 -16.10 -0.48 0.96
C ALA A 36 -16.27 -1.78 0.16
N CYS A 37 -17.24 -2.64 0.53
CA CYS A 37 -17.55 -3.85 -0.22
C CYS A 37 -18.16 -3.58 -1.59
N ASP A 38 -18.81 -2.43 -1.78
CA ASP A 38 -19.42 -2.04 -3.06
C ASP A 38 -18.55 -1.06 -3.85
N ALA A 39 -17.68 -0.32 -3.17
CA ALA A 39 -16.78 0.66 -3.77
C ALA A 39 -15.94 0.07 -4.92
N LYS A 40 -15.65 0.92 -5.91
CA LYS A 40 -14.81 0.59 -7.08
C LYS A 40 -15.27 -0.65 -7.87
N GLY A 41 -16.56 -0.99 -7.81
CA GLY A 41 -17.14 -2.09 -8.59
C GLY A 41 -16.88 -3.49 -8.01
N ARG A 42 -16.51 -3.59 -6.73
CA ARG A 42 -16.32 -4.88 -6.03
C ARG A 42 -17.59 -5.73 -5.97
N GLY A 43 -18.76 -5.08 -5.93
CA GLY A 43 -20.06 -5.75 -6.07
C GLY A 43 -20.52 -6.51 -4.83
N GLY A 44 -20.09 -6.07 -3.64
CA GLY A 44 -20.56 -6.56 -2.35
C GLY A 44 -19.69 -7.66 -1.74
N PHE A 45 -19.92 -7.93 -0.45
CA PHE A 45 -19.10 -8.86 0.34
C PHE A 45 -19.06 -10.29 -0.23
N GLY A 46 -20.19 -10.78 -0.75
CA GLY A 46 -20.28 -12.11 -1.35
C GLY A 46 -19.40 -12.29 -2.59
N LYS A 47 -18.98 -11.20 -3.26
CA LYS A 47 -18.04 -11.23 -4.39
C LYS A 47 -16.58 -11.18 -3.94
N LEU A 48 -16.32 -10.62 -2.76
CA LEU A 48 -15.00 -10.57 -2.15
C LEU A 48 -14.62 -11.88 -1.47
N ARG A 49 -15.60 -12.56 -0.85
CA ARG A 49 -15.39 -13.85 -0.21
C ARG A 49 -15.14 -14.94 -1.26
N SER A 50 -14.18 -15.83 -0.97
CA SER A 50 -13.89 -16.98 -1.81
C SER A 50 -15.14 -17.83 -2.04
N GLN A 51 -15.35 -18.29 -3.27
CA GLN A 51 -16.54 -19.06 -3.64
C GLN A 51 -16.62 -20.36 -2.83
N GLY A 52 -17.81 -20.66 -2.29
CA GLY A 52 -18.04 -21.84 -1.46
C GLY A 52 -17.57 -21.72 0.00
N ILE A 53 -16.92 -20.61 0.36
CA ILE A 53 -16.50 -20.33 1.74
C ILE A 53 -17.53 -19.42 2.39
N ASN A 54 -17.93 -19.79 3.61
CA ASN A 54 -18.85 -19.00 4.45
C ASN A 54 -18.16 -18.39 5.67
N GLU A 55 -16.85 -18.63 5.83
CA GLU A 55 -16.05 -18.06 6.90
C GLU A 55 -15.84 -16.54 6.70
N PRO A 56 -15.51 -15.80 7.77
CA PRO A 56 -15.17 -14.39 7.66
C PRO A 56 -13.96 -14.15 6.75
N ILE A 57 -13.89 -12.95 6.16
CA ILE A 57 -12.67 -12.49 5.51
C ILE A 57 -11.72 -11.97 6.59
N GLU A 58 -10.52 -12.53 6.66
CA GLU A 58 -9.53 -12.18 7.68
C GLU A 58 -8.28 -11.54 7.07
N PHE A 59 -7.79 -10.50 7.72
CA PHE A 59 -6.56 -9.80 7.39
C PHE A 59 -5.63 -9.78 8.61
N GLU A 60 -4.35 -10.05 8.39
CA GLU A 60 -3.30 -9.80 9.37
C GLU A 60 -2.22 -8.90 8.76
N ILE A 61 -1.97 -7.75 9.39
CA ILE A 61 -1.02 -6.75 8.91
C ILE A 61 0.05 -6.54 9.96
N TYR A 62 1.31 -6.68 9.54
CA TYR A 62 2.47 -6.40 10.36
C TYR A 62 3.05 -5.03 9.99
N TYR A 63 2.97 -4.07 10.90
CA TYR A 63 3.41 -2.69 10.70
C TYR A 63 4.57 -2.34 11.62
N LYS A 64 5.55 -1.62 11.09
CA LYS A 64 6.69 -1.11 11.86
C LYS A 64 6.95 0.35 11.48
N GLN A 65 6.70 1.28 12.40
CA GLN A 65 6.80 2.71 12.15
C GLN A 65 8.19 3.17 11.71
N ASP A 66 9.24 2.58 12.30
CA ASP A 66 10.62 2.81 11.91
C ASP A 66 11.48 1.56 12.20
N ARG A 67 12.73 1.53 11.73
CA ARG A 67 13.62 0.36 11.88
C ARG A 67 13.84 -0.08 13.33
N ASN A 68 13.68 0.81 14.31
CA ASN A 68 13.87 0.53 15.73
C ASN A 68 12.54 0.40 16.49
N ALA A 69 11.42 0.83 15.90
CA ALA A 69 10.10 0.64 16.46
C ALA A 69 9.74 -0.85 16.59
N ARG A 70 8.93 -1.18 17.58
CA ARG A 70 8.41 -2.54 17.75
C ARG A 70 7.24 -2.75 16.80
N PRO A 71 7.15 -3.90 16.10
CA PRO A 71 6.07 -4.11 15.16
C PRO A 71 4.71 -4.20 15.87
N ILE A 72 3.72 -3.55 15.29
CA ILE A 72 2.30 -3.70 15.63
C ILE A 72 1.73 -4.75 14.69
N THR A 73 0.96 -5.68 15.24
CA THR A 73 0.17 -6.66 14.48
C THR A 73 -1.28 -6.24 14.56
N TYR A 74 -1.90 -6.01 13.41
CA TYR A 74 -3.31 -5.72 13.26
C TYR A 74 -4.03 -6.94 12.71
N GLU A 75 -5.11 -7.36 13.36
CA GLU A 75 -6.01 -8.40 12.89
C GLU A 75 -7.37 -7.77 12.62
N LEU A 76 -7.97 -8.08 11.49
CA LEU A 76 -9.31 -7.68 11.12
C LEU A 76 -10.08 -8.88 10.57
N SER A 77 -11.30 -9.08 11.06
CA SER A 77 -12.23 -10.09 10.57
C SER A 77 -13.55 -9.39 10.21
N ILE A 78 -14.00 -9.58 8.97
CA ILE A 78 -15.24 -9.01 8.44
C ILE A 78 -16.17 -10.16 8.06
N ASP A 79 -17.43 -10.05 8.46
CA ASP A 79 -18.47 -11.06 8.21
C ASP A 79 -19.78 -10.38 7.85
N ILE A 80 -20.82 -11.17 7.57
CA ILE A 80 -22.17 -10.68 7.26
C ILE A 80 -23.15 -10.98 8.37
N ASP A 81 -24.05 -10.04 8.66
CA ASP A 81 -25.11 -10.22 9.64
C ASP A 81 -26.29 -11.04 9.08
N SER A 82 -27.35 -11.22 9.87
CA SER A 82 -28.55 -11.96 9.46
C SER A 82 -29.34 -11.31 8.31
N PHE A 83 -28.97 -10.09 7.91
CA PHE A 83 -29.58 -9.34 6.82
C PHE A 83 -28.61 -9.16 5.64
N ASP A 84 -27.56 -9.99 5.57
CA ASP A 84 -26.51 -9.96 4.55
C ASP A 84 -25.70 -8.63 4.52
N ARG A 85 -25.69 -7.88 5.64
CA ARG A 85 -24.92 -6.63 5.73
C ARG A 85 -23.53 -6.89 6.29
N PRO A 86 -22.47 -6.41 5.63
CA PRO A 86 -21.10 -6.57 6.11
C PRO A 86 -20.89 -5.80 7.42
N TYR A 87 -20.22 -6.42 8.40
CA TYR A 87 -19.84 -5.78 9.67
C TYR A 87 -18.46 -6.24 10.14
N VAL A 88 -17.87 -5.45 11.04
CA VAL A 88 -16.58 -5.79 11.65
C VAL A 88 -16.82 -6.80 12.77
N LYS A 89 -16.50 -8.06 12.50
CA LYS A 89 -16.66 -9.15 13.47
C LYS A 89 -15.64 -9.07 14.59
N LYS A 90 -14.37 -8.88 14.22
CA LYS A 90 -13.26 -8.75 15.16
C LYS A 90 -12.24 -7.77 14.63
N GLU A 91 -11.70 -6.95 15.53
CA GLU A 91 -10.61 -6.04 15.24
C GLU A 91 -9.66 -6.00 16.43
N ARG A 92 -8.36 -6.17 16.17
CA ARG A 92 -7.37 -6.29 17.23
C ARG A 92 -6.05 -5.65 16.84
N LEU A 93 -5.45 -4.87 17.75
CA LEU A 93 -4.07 -4.40 17.63
C LEU A 93 -3.23 -4.96 18.76
N ARG A 94 -2.07 -5.51 18.41
CA ARG A 94 -1.11 -6.08 19.35
C ARG A 94 0.29 -5.53 19.14
N GLN A 95 1.07 -5.43 20.21
CA GLN A 95 2.49 -5.07 20.14
C GLN A 95 3.25 -5.74 21.28
N ARG A 96 4.48 -6.22 21.01
CA ARG A 96 5.36 -6.75 22.06
C ARG A 96 5.87 -5.64 22.98
N ARG A 97 6.14 -5.94 24.25
CA ARG A 97 6.77 -5.00 25.19
C ARG A 97 8.27 -4.82 24.94
N LYS A 98 8.83 -3.71 25.42
CA LYS A 98 10.28 -3.45 25.36
C LYS A 98 11.00 -4.49 26.22
N GLY A 99 11.93 -5.25 25.62
CA GLY A 99 12.69 -6.30 26.31
C GLY A 99 12.02 -7.68 26.37
N GLN A 100 10.76 -7.81 25.94
CA GLN A 100 10.07 -9.10 25.90
C GLN A 100 10.57 -9.96 24.73
N ARG A 101 11.36 -11.00 25.04
CA ARG A 101 11.86 -11.97 24.04
C ARG A 101 10.97 -13.19 23.85
N TYR A 102 10.14 -13.52 24.85
CA TYR A 102 9.25 -14.69 24.87
C TYR A 102 7.83 -14.30 25.33
N GLY A 103 6.84 -15.15 25.06
CA GLY A 103 5.43 -14.91 25.39
C GLY A 103 4.64 -14.16 24.32
N TRP A 104 3.33 -14.01 24.57
CA TRP A 104 2.37 -13.42 23.64
C TRP A 104 2.46 -11.88 23.58
N PRO A 105 2.27 -11.26 22.40
CA PRO A 105 2.20 -9.81 22.26
C PRO A 105 1.01 -9.21 23.03
N PHE A 106 1.18 -8.01 23.59
CA PHE A 106 0.13 -7.31 24.33
C PHE A 106 -0.91 -6.69 23.38
N SER A 107 -2.18 -7.02 23.58
CA SER A 107 -3.32 -6.40 22.89
C SER A 107 -3.64 -5.05 23.51
N PHE A 108 -3.63 -3.99 22.71
CA PHE A 108 -3.97 -2.63 23.18
C PHE A 108 -5.23 -2.06 22.52
N LEU A 109 -5.82 -2.83 21.61
CA LEU A 109 -7.18 -2.67 21.10
C LEU A 109 -7.72 -4.06 20.87
N VAL A 110 -8.90 -4.36 21.41
CA VAL A 110 -9.67 -5.55 21.08
C VAL A 110 -11.14 -5.16 20.99
N LEU A 111 -11.74 -5.35 19.83
CA LEU A 111 -13.17 -5.12 19.59
C LEU A 111 -13.76 -6.37 18.94
N ASN A 112 -14.87 -6.86 19.50
CA ASN A 112 -15.72 -7.86 18.90
C ASN A 112 -17.09 -7.22 18.64
N GLU A 113 -17.51 -7.21 17.38
CA GLU A 113 -18.77 -6.61 16.94
C GLU A 113 -19.00 -5.19 17.47
N GLY A 114 -17.96 -4.35 17.45
CA GLY A 114 -18.02 -2.97 17.93
C GLY A 114 -17.90 -2.78 19.43
N THR A 115 -17.84 -3.84 20.23
CA THR A 115 -17.68 -3.76 21.70
C THR A 115 -16.35 -4.31 22.15
N GLY A 116 -15.72 -3.70 23.15
CA GLY A 116 -14.51 -4.25 23.75
C GLY A 116 -13.68 -3.23 24.52
N VAL A 117 -12.37 -3.38 24.45
CA VAL A 117 -11.42 -2.65 25.32
C VAL A 117 -10.33 -1.97 24.51
N VAL A 118 -9.99 -0.76 24.94
CA VAL A 118 -8.89 0.04 24.39
C VAL A 118 -8.01 0.57 25.51
N TRP A 119 -6.70 0.64 25.27
CA TRP A 119 -5.76 1.22 26.23
C TRP A 119 -5.35 2.64 25.82
N LYS A 120 -5.34 3.55 26.79
CA LYS A 120 -4.93 4.95 26.64
C LYS A 120 -3.42 5.14 26.81
N GLY A 121 -2.86 6.05 26.00
CA GLY A 121 -1.47 6.50 26.09
C GLY A 121 -0.46 5.65 25.32
N GLU A 122 0.83 5.94 25.56
CA GLU A 122 1.96 5.22 24.97
C GLU A 122 2.49 4.08 25.86
N GLU A 123 2.03 4.02 27.12
CA GLU A 123 2.45 3.02 28.10
C GLU A 123 1.86 1.64 27.78
N ASN A 124 2.65 0.60 28.03
CA ASN A 124 2.26 -0.78 27.73
C ASN A 124 1.35 -1.29 28.86
N GLY A 125 0.11 -1.69 28.56
CA GLY A 125 -0.76 -2.37 29.53
C GLY A 125 -0.38 -3.84 29.78
N GLN A 126 -1.02 -4.46 30.77
CA GLN A 126 -0.70 -5.78 31.38
C GLN A 126 -0.88 -7.01 30.45
N GLN A 127 -0.17 -8.12 30.72
CA GLN A 127 -0.11 -9.26 29.80
C GLN A 127 -1.36 -10.10 30.04
N ILE A 128 -2.19 -10.25 29.02
CA ILE A 128 -3.32 -11.17 29.10
C ILE A 128 -2.74 -12.58 28.86
N GLU A 129 -2.88 -13.48 29.81
CA GLU A 129 -2.54 -14.90 29.63
C GLU A 129 -3.57 -15.55 28.70
N GLU A 130 -3.38 -15.37 27.38
CA GLU A 130 -4.22 -15.96 26.33
C GLU A 130 -3.73 -17.37 25.98
N GLY A 131 -3.77 -18.27 26.96
CA GLY A 131 -3.35 -19.68 26.79
C GLY A 131 -4.32 -20.54 25.99
N ASP A 132 -5.50 -20.04 25.63
CA ASP A 132 -6.54 -20.85 24.99
C ASP A 132 -6.98 -20.27 23.64
N ARG A 133 -7.28 -21.15 22.69
CA ARG A 133 -7.82 -20.80 21.36
C ARG A 133 -9.18 -20.08 21.42
N ASN A 134 -9.73 -19.89 22.62
CA ASN A 134 -10.86 -19.05 22.95
C ASN A 134 -10.38 -17.86 23.80
N PHE A 135 -9.99 -16.76 23.16
CA PHE A 135 -9.91 -15.48 23.85
C PHE A 135 -11.33 -15.04 24.25
N ASP A 136 -11.67 -15.17 25.53
CA ASP A 136 -12.97 -14.73 26.04
C ASP A 136 -12.90 -13.25 26.43
N LEU A 137 -13.41 -12.40 25.53
CA LEU A 137 -13.54 -10.97 25.78
C LEU A 137 -14.37 -10.68 27.05
N PHE A 138 -15.38 -11.51 27.36
CA PHE A 138 -16.16 -11.34 28.58
C PHE A 138 -15.36 -11.65 29.84
N GLN A 139 -14.48 -12.64 29.80
CA GLN A 139 -13.61 -12.97 30.93
C GLN A 139 -12.58 -11.85 31.17
N LEU A 140 -11.99 -11.30 30.10
CA LEU A 140 -11.09 -10.15 30.20
C LEU A 140 -11.80 -8.92 30.78
N ILE A 141 -13.02 -8.62 30.31
CA ILE A 141 -13.82 -7.50 30.83
C ILE A 141 -14.08 -7.71 32.32
N LYS A 142 -14.49 -8.92 32.74
CA LYS A 142 -14.70 -9.25 34.16
C LYS A 142 -13.42 -9.12 35.00
N ASP A 143 -12.28 -9.59 34.50
CA ASP A 143 -11.01 -9.52 35.22
C ASP A 143 -10.55 -8.05 35.41
N ILE A 144 -10.82 -7.19 34.42
CA ILE A 144 -10.57 -5.74 34.51
C ILE A 144 -11.53 -5.07 35.50
N GLU A 145 -12.81 -5.45 35.50
CA GLU A 145 -13.82 -4.92 36.44
C GLU A 145 -13.59 -5.38 37.89
N MET A 146 -13.01 -6.56 38.11
CA MET A 146 -12.76 -7.14 39.43
C MET A 146 -11.43 -6.74 40.08
N SER A 147 -10.50 -6.12 39.32
CA SER A 147 -9.16 -5.77 39.80
C SER A 147 -9.07 -4.32 40.30
N ASP A 148 -9.60 -4.08 41.50
CA ASP A 148 -9.69 -2.76 42.13
C ASP A 148 -8.35 -2.25 42.75
N ASP A 149 -7.30 -3.09 42.84
CA ASP A 149 -6.12 -2.81 43.69
C ASP A 149 -4.73 -3.10 43.08
N ARG A 150 -4.58 -3.00 41.75
CA ARG A 150 -3.24 -2.91 41.12
C ARG A 150 -3.19 -1.65 40.26
N GLU A 151 -2.09 -0.91 40.33
CA GLU A 151 -1.86 0.44 39.77
C GLU A 151 -2.17 0.64 38.25
N GLU A 152 -2.67 -0.38 37.54
CA GLU A 152 -2.83 -0.44 36.09
C GLU A 152 -4.30 -0.32 35.60
N SER A 153 -5.29 -0.28 36.49
CA SER A 153 -6.72 -0.11 36.13
C SER A 153 -7.07 1.28 35.57
N LYS A 154 -6.14 2.25 35.61
CA LYS A 154 -6.44 3.67 35.29
C LYS A 154 -6.39 4.04 33.81
N LYS A 155 -6.00 3.14 32.88
CA LYS A 155 -5.82 3.48 31.46
C LYS A 155 -6.51 2.55 30.46
N THR A 156 -7.21 1.52 30.91
CA THR A 156 -8.07 0.70 30.04
C THR A 156 -9.47 1.27 30.04
N GLU A 157 -10.09 1.40 28.87
CA GLU A 157 -11.46 1.86 28.73
C GLU A 157 -12.29 0.85 27.97
N PHE A 158 -13.49 0.61 28.49
CA PHE A 158 -14.53 -0.06 27.74
C PHE A 158 -15.04 0.88 26.66
N VAL A 159 -15.21 0.34 25.45
CA VAL A 159 -15.72 1.07 24.29
C VAL A 159 -16.79 0.25 23.62
N GLU A 160 -17.86 0.94 23.26
CA GLU A 160 -18.91 0.45 22.38
C GLU A 160 -19.05 1.44 21.22
N LEU A 161 -18.89 0.93 19.99
CA LEU A 161 -19.09 1.69 18.78
C LEU A 161 -20.58 1.76 18.45
N ASP A 162 -21.05 2.96 18.13
CA ASP A 162 -22.43 3.19 17.67
C ASP A 162 -22.73 2.46 16.34
N ASP A 163 -21.72 2.31 15.48
CA ASP A 163 -21.83 1.62 14.20
C ASP A 163 -20.79 0.49 14.07
N LYS A 164 -21.27 -0.76 14.13
CA LYS A 164 -20.46 -1.98 13.97
C LYS A 164 -19.86 -2.16 12.57
N ARG A 165 -20.25 -1.33 11.61
CA ARG A 165 -19.73 -1.34 10.24
C ARG A 165 -18.50 -0.44 10.07
N LYS A 166 -18.15 0.34 11.09
CA LYS A 166 -16.93 1.15 11.08
C LYS A 166 -15.81 0.44 11.80
N LEU A 167 -14.60 0.58 11.26
CA LEU A 167 -13.39 0.13 11.96
C LEU A 167 -13.21 0.96 13.23
N GLY A 168 -12.96 0.30 14.35
CA GLY A 168 -12.62 0.94 15.62
C GLY A 168 -11.34 1.74 15.53
N ILE A 169 -10.34 1.34 14.73
CA ILE A 169 -9.16 2.18 14.50
C ILE A 169 -9.50 3.52 13.80
N ALA A 170 -10.57 3.58 13.00
CA ALA A 170 -11.02 4.83 12.37
C ALA A 170 -11.57 5.80 13.44
N THR A 171 -12.44 5.28 14.31
CA THR A 171 -13.10 6.06 15.37
C THR A 171 -12.11 6.45 16.47
N LEU A 172 -11.41 5.47 17.05
CA LEU A 172 -10.50 5.66 18.18
C LEU A 172 -9.18 6.33 17.77
N GLY A 173 -8.71 6.10 16.53
CA GLY A 173 -7.50 6.73 16.00
C GLY A 173 -7.65 8.24 15.76
N SER A 174 -8.88 8.77 15.75
CA SER A 174 -9.14 10.23 15.73
C SER A 174 -8.85 10.89 17.09
N LEU A 175 -8.82 10.13 18.17
CA LEU A 175 -8.72 10.64 19.53
C LEU A 175 -7.26 10.76 19.96
N LYS A 176 -6.85 11.93 20.47
CA LYS A 176 -5.48 12.21 20.92
C LYS A 176 -4.97 11.24 22.00
N GLN A 177 -5.87 10.62 22.75
CA GLN A 177 -5.56 9.68 23.82
C GLN A 177 -5.04 8.31 23.32
N HIS A 178 -5.14 8.02 22.01
CA HIS A 178 -4.67 6.77 21.40
C HIS A 178 -3.63 7.00 20.28
N PRO A 179 -2.43 7.53 20.60
CA PRO A 179 -1.42 7.89 19.60
C PRO A 179 -0.96 6.69 18.75
N ARG A 180 -0.89 5.48 19.32
CA ARG A 180 -0.49 4.25 18.60
C ARG A 180 -1.52 3.83 17.56
N ILE A 181 -2.81 3.92 17.91
CA ILE A 181 -3.92 3.65 16.98
C ILE A 181 -3.93 4.72 15.88
N SER A 182 -3.75 5.99 16.26
CA SER A 182 -3.69 7.11 15.32
C SER A 182 -2.55 6.96 14.30
N ALA A 183 -1.34 6.59 14.76
CA ALA A 183 -0.20 6.36 13.87
C ALA A 183 -0.44 5.19 12.90
N PHE A 184 -1.02 4.09 13.39
CA PHE A 184 -1.35 2.95 12.53
C PHE A 184 -2.46 3.27 11.52
N ARG A 185 -3.49 4.00 11.95
CA ARG A 185 -4.54 4.51 11.07
C ARG A 185 -3.95 5.39 9.97
N GLN A 186 -3.14 6.39 10.33
CA GLN A 186 -2.50 7.30 9.37
C GLN A 186 -1.62 6.54 8.36
N PHE A 187 -0.99 5.45 8.80
CA PHE A 187 -0.23 4.58 7.90
C PHE A 187 -1.12 3.94 6.82
N ILE A 188 -2.25 3.31 7.20
CA ILE A 188 -3.19 2.71 6.24
C ILE A 188 -3.86 3.79 5.36
N GLU A 189 -4.28 4.92 5.94
CA GLU A 189 -4.88 6.03 5.17
C GLU A 189 -3.92 6.61 4.12
N GLY A 190 -2.62 6.57 4.42
CA GLY A 190 -1.55 7.07 3.56
C GLY A 190 -1.18 6.14 2.41
N TRP A 191 -1.72 4.93 2.32
CA TRP A 191 -1.45 4.01 1.22
C TRP A 191 -1.88 4.60 -0.12
N TYR A 192 -0.98 4.55 -1.09
CA TYR A 192 -1.20 5.04 -2.43
C TYR A 192 -1.30 3.86 -3.40
N LEU A 193 -2.49 3.60 -3.93
CA LEU A 193 -2.71 2.57 -4.94
C LEU A 193 -2.83 3.23 -6.30
N SER A 194 -1.79 3.12 -7.12
CA SER A 194 -1.75 3.72 -8.45
C SER A 194 -2.62 2.93 -9.44
N TYR A 195 -3.69 3.57 -9.90
CA TYR A 195 -4.51 3.18 -11.05
C TYR A 195 -4.31 4.18 -12.21
N PHE A 196 -3.07 4.65 -12.37
CA PHE A 196 -2.70 5.70 -13.32
C PHE A 196 -3.10 5.32 -14.74
N THR A 197 -3.81 6.22 -15.42
CA THR A 197 -4.10 6.09 -16.84
C THR A 197 -3.54 7.31 -17.60
N PRO A 198 -2.82 7.10 -18.72
CA PRO A 198 -2.28 8.21 -19.50
C PRO A 198 -3.34 9.22 -19.95
N ASP A 199 -4.54 8.75 -20.31
CA ASP A 199 -5.65 9.62 -20.73
C ASP A 199 -6.13 10.56 -19.61
N ALA A 200 -6.17 10.07 -18.37
CA ALA A 200 -6.48 10.92 -17.21
C ALA A 200 -5.44 12.05 -17.09
N ALA A 201 -4.15 11.72 -17.19
CA ALA A 201 -3.03 12.66 -17.06
C ALA A 201 -2.93 13.71 -18.18
N ARG A 202 -3.61 13.49 -19.31
CA ARG A 202 -3.72 14.49 -20.40
C ARG A 202 -4.76 15.57 -20.12
N SER A 203 -5.67 15.33 -19.18
CA SER A 203 -6.72 16.28 -18.86
C SER A 203 -6.14 17.61 -18.38
N LEU A 204 -6.77 18.71 -18.78
CA LEU A 204 -6.44 20.03 -18.26
C LEU A 204 -7.19 20.20 -16.96
N PRO A 205 -6.50 20.31 -15.81
CA PRO A 205 -7.19 20.37 -14.54
C PRO A 205 -7.97 21.68 -14.42
N LEU A 206 -9.20 21.56 -13.90
CA LEU A 206 -10.06 22.70 -13.55
C LEU A 206 -9.73 23.27 -12.17
N ALA A 207 -9.10 22.47 -11.32
CA ALA A 207 -8.74 22.84 -9.95
C ALA A 207 -7.41 23.60 -9.89
N GLY A 208 -7.15 24.26 -8.75
CA GLY A 208 -5.88 24.91 -8.45
C GLY A 208 -4.76 23.92 -8.05
N PRO A 209 -3.62 24.41 -7.53
CA PRO A 209 -2.48 23.57 -7.18
C PRO A 209 -2.83 22.50 -6.15
N GLN A 210 -2.32 21.29 -6.34
CA GLN A 210 -2.53 20.16 -5.43
C GLN A 210 -1.20 19.56 -5.02
N ARG A 211 -1.07 19.17 -3.75
CA ARG A 211 0.21 18.73 -3.19
C ARG A 211 0.67 17.36 -3.68
N HIS A 212 -0.26 16.44 -3.83
CA HIS A 212 0.02 15.02 -4.10
C HIS A 212 -0.58 14.62 -5.43
N LEU A 213 0.13 13.80 -6.20
CA LEU A 213 -0.46 13.11 -7.35
C LEU A 213 -1.57 12.20 -6.82
N ASN A 214 -2.73 12.21 -7.48
CA ASN A 214 -3.82 11.31 -7.13
C ASN A 214 -3.65 9.97 -7.85
N ILE A 215 -4.39 8.97 -7.39
CA ILE A 215 -4.26 7.58 -7.86
C ILE A 215 -4.49 7.38 -9.37
N HIS A 216 -5.16 8.30 -10.07
CA HIS A 216 -5.47 8.21 -11.50
C HIS A 216 -4.53 9.04 -12.37
N GLY A 217 -3.88 10.05 -11.79
CA GLY A 217 -2.96 10.96 -12.47
C GLY A 217 -3.61 12.16 -13.17
N ASP A 218 -4.93 12.37 -13.09
CA ASP A 218 -5.62 13.50 -13.74
C ASP A 218 -5.25 14.87 -13.14
N ASN A 219 -4.71 14.90 -11.93
CA ASN A 219 -4.21 16.11 -11.30
C ASN A 219 -2.72 16.40 -11.57
N LEU A 220 -2.09 15.73 -12.56
CA LEU A 220 -0.66 15.90 -12.87
C LEU A 220 -0.25 17.36 -13.04
N GLY A 221 -1.05 18.14 -13.80
CA GLY A 221 -0.81 19.57 -13.99
C GLY A 221 -0.91 20.38 -12.68
N ASN A 222 -1.78 19.98 -11.75
CA ASN A 222 -1.91 20.64 -10.45
C ASN A 222 -0.72 20.40 -9.53
N VAL A 223 -0.15 19.20 -9.58
CA VAL A 223 1.04 18.84 -8.81
C VAL A 223 2.26 19.60 -9.31
N VAL A 224 2.42 19.65 -10.63
CA VAL A 224 3.45 20.47 -11.28
C VAL A 224 3.32 21.93 -10.87
N GLN A 225 2.10 22.48 -10.88
CA GLN A 225 1.86 23.84 -10.44
C GLN A 225 2.19 24.08 -8.97
N PHE A 226 1.87 23.12 -8.09
CA PHE A 226 2.24 23.17 -6.68
C PHE A 226 3.76 23.16 -6.51
N MET A 227 4.47 22.24 -7.18
CA MET A 227 5.92 22.13 -7.08
C MET A 227 6.65 23.37 -7.64
N GLU A 228 6.19 23.93 -8.76
CA GLU A 228 6.76 25.16 -9.31
C GLU A 228 6.57 26.35 -8.35
N ARG A 229 5.41 26.45 -7.70
CA ARG A 229 5.09 27.57 -6.81
C ARG A 229 5.80 27.47 -5.45
N GLU A 230 5.76 26.30 -4.81
CA GLU A 230 6.27 26.13 -3.45
C GLU A 230 7.75 25.72 -3.42
N HIS A 231 8.24 25.05 -4.47
CA HIS A 231 9.58 24.45 -4.52
C HIS A 231 10.32 24.65 -5.86
N PRO A 232 10.41 25.88 -6.41
CA PRO A 232 10.85 26.12 -7.79
C PRO A 232 12.25 25.57 -8.12
N LYS A 233 13.22 25.74 -7.21
CA LYS A 233 14.60 25.26 -7.41
C LYS A 233 14.68 23.73 -7.44
N ARG A 234 13.97 23.08 -6.51
CA ARG A 234 13.90 21.62 -6.44
C ARG A 234 13.15 21.07 -7.65
N PHE A 235 12.03 21.69 -8.02
CA PHE A 235 11.24 21.28 -9.17
C PHE A 235 12.03 21.35 -10.48
N LYS A 236 12.82 22.41 -10.70
CA LYS A 236 13.71 22.49 -11.86
C LYS A 236 14.72 21.32 -11.91
N ALA A 237 15.33 20.98 -10.77
CA ALA A 237 16.25 19.84 -10.69
C ALA A 237 15.54 18.51 -10.96
N ILE A 238 14.31 18.34 -10.47
CA ILE A 238 13.46 17.17 -10.75
C ILE A 238 13.20 17.06 -12.25
N LEU A 239 12.80 18.15 -12.93
CA LEU A 239 12.55 18.13 -14.37
C LEU A 239 13.80 17.75 -15.18
N GLU A 240 14.98 18.27 -14.80
CA GLU A 240 16.27 17.92 -15.42
C GLU A 240 16.64 16.45 -15.19
N GLN A 241 16.39 15.92 -13.98
CA GLN A 241 16.63 14.51 -13.67
C GLN A 241 15.70 13.59 -14.45
N ILE A 242 14.42 13.95 -14.56
CA ILE A 242 13.42 13.16 -15.30
C ILE A 242 13.73 13.20 -16.81
N SER A 243 14.06 14.36 -17.39
CA SER A 243 14.38 14.45 -18.82
C SER A 243 15.56 13.55 -19.21
N ASN A 244 16.59 13.48 -18.35
CA ASN A 244 17.76 12.62 -18.59
C ASN A 244 17.43 11.11 -18.57
N LYS A 245 16.31 10.71 -17.98
CA LYS A 245 15.88 9.31 -17.83
C LYS A 245 14.92 8.86 -18.93
N ILE A 246 14.28 9.78 -19.65
CA ILE A 246 13.30 9.47 -20.71
C ILE A 246 13.98 9.56 -22.09
N PRO A 247 14.12 8.45 -22.84
CA PRO A 247 14.67 8.45 -24.19
C PRO A 247 13.95 9.44 -25.11
N GLY A 248 14.73 10.19 -25.88
CA GLY A 248 14.23 11.21 -26.80
C GLY A 248 14.03 12.59 -26.17
N ILE A 249 13.81 12.70 -24.86
CA ILE A 249 13.56 14.01 -24.24
C ILE A 249 14.86 14.74 -23.91
N GLU A 250 15.03 15.96 -24.42
CA GLU A 250 16.15 16.84 -24.07
C GLU A 250 15.85 17.68 -22.84
N ARG A 251 14.63 18.22 -22.76
CA ARG A 251 14.23 19.15 -21.71
C ARG A 251 12.74 19.05 -21.42
N ILE A 252 12.39 19.17 -20.15
CA ILE A 252 11.01 19.35 -19.71
C ILE A 252 10.91 20.73 -19.07
N SER A 253 9.91 21.51 -19.47
CA SER A 253 9.63 22.85 -18.93
C SER A 253 8.14 23.05 -18.71
N THR A 254 7.78 24.19 -18.12
CA THR A 254 6.39 24.57 -17.93
C THR A 254 6.11 25.92 -18.60
N GLU A 255 4.89 26.09 -19.09
CA GLU A 255 4.39 27.35 -19.65
C GLU A 255 3.10 27.76 -18.95
N LYS A 256 3.01 29.03 -18.56
CA LYS A 256 1.78 29.61 -18.00
C LYS A 256 0.88 30.10 -19.12
N THR A 257 -0.33 29.57 -19.18
CA THR A 257 -1.37 30.07 -20.08
C THR A 257 -1.92 31.41 -19.59
N PRO A 258 -2.59 32.19 -20.47
CA PRO A 258 -3.20 33.48 -20.10
C PRO A 258 -4.23 33.39 -18.96
N ASP A 259 -4.91 32.25 -18.82
CA ASP A 259 -5.86 31.97 -17.74
C ASP A 259 -5.19 31.41 -16.48
N GLY A 260 -3.85 31.37 -16.42
CA GLY A 260 -3.08 31.07 -15.21
C GLY A 260 -2.83 29.58 -14.95
N ARG A 261 -3.17 28.69 -15.89
CA ARG A 261 -2.84 27.26 -15.82
C ARG A 261 -1.39 27.03 -16.22
N LEU A 262 -0.81 25.94 -15.73
CA LEU A 262 0.53 25.50 -16.14
C LEU A 262 0.43 24.30 -17.06
N LEU A 263 1.05 24.41 -18.23
CA LEU A 263 1.19 23.31 -19.19
C LEU A 263 2.59 22.76 -19.12
N LEU A 264 2.70 21.43 -19.12
CA LEU A 264 3.98 20.75 -19.30
C LEU A 264 4.38 20.78 -20.77
N GLN A 265 5.63 21.11 -21.02
CA GLN A 265 6.28 21.12 -22.32
C GLN A 265 7.43 20.13 -22.32
N PHE A 266 7.51 19.31 -23.36
CA PHE A 266 8.54 18.31 -23.60
C PHE A 266 9.26 18.67 -24.89
N ASN A 267 10.55 18.99 -24.79
CA ASN A 267 11.43 19.18 -25.94
C ASN A 267 12.02 17.83 -26.33
N ASP A 268 11.61 17.31 -27.49
CA ASP A 268 12.10 16.05 -28.06
C ASP A 268 13.30 16.31 -29.00
N ARG A 269 14.26 15.39 -28.99
CA ARG A 269 15.46 15.44 -29.84
C ARG A 269 15.05 15.49 -31.30
N GLY A 270 15.48 16.55 -31.98
CA GLY A 270 15.22 16.74 -33.41
C GLY A 270 14.02 17.62 -33.73
N PHE A 271 13.31 18.18 -32.74
CA PHE A 271 12.27 19.19 -32.94
C PHE A 271 12.64 20.52 -32.29
N THR A 272 12.39 21.62 -33.02
CA THR A 272 12.60 22.97 -32.48
C THR A 272 11.51 23.37 -31.49
N ASP A 273 10.26 23.01 -31.79
CA ASP A 273 9.10 23.34 -30.98
C ASP A 273 8.79 22.24 -29.95
N PRO A 274 8.39 22.60 -28.71
CA PRO A 274 8.02 21.63 -27.69
C PRO A 274 6.65 21.00 -27.95
N PHE A 275 6.47 19.79 -27.42
CA PHE A 275 5.18 19.10 -27.34
C PHE A 275 4.54 19.30 -25.98
N TYR A 276 3.23 19.55 -25.95
CA TYR A 276 2.48 19.55 -24.69
C TYR A 276 2.14 18.13 -24.25
N SER A 277 1.85 17.94 -22.95
CA SER A 277 1.49 16.64 -22.37
C SER A 277 0.41 15.89 -23.16
N GLN A 278 -0.58 16.58 -23.74
CA GLN A 278 -1.65 15.96 -24.55
C GLN A 278 -1.13 15.21 -25.78
N LYS A 279 0.02 15.61 -26.33
CA LYS A 279 0.64 15.02 -27.52
C LYS A 279 1.73 14.01 -27.21
N MET A 280 2.06 13.82 -25.92
CA MET A 280 3.08 12.86 -25.52
C MET A 280 2.55 11.43 -25.59
N SER A 281 3.46 10.49 -25.86
CA SER A 281 3.17 9.06 -25.79
C SER A 281 2.77 8.65 -24.37
N ASP A 282 1.94 7.61 -24.27
CA ASP A 282 1.49 7.04 -22.99
C ASP A 282 2.67 6.70 -22.07
N GLY A 283 3.72 6.10 -22.64
CA GLY A 283 4.89 5.68 -21.87
C GLY A 283 5.68 6.86 -21.31
N THR A 284 5.83 7.95 -22.07
CA THR A 284 6.51 9.15 -21.57
C THR A 284 5.75 9.80 -20.41
N LEU A 285 4.42 9.93 -20.52
CA LEU A 285 3.60 10.47 -19.43
C LEU A 285 3.62 9.58 -18.20
N LYS A 286 3.58 8.26 -18.37
CA LYS A 286 3.62 7.30 -17.28
C LYS A 286 4.95 7.35 -16.52
N VAL A 287 6.09 7.32 -17.22
CA VAL A 287 7.41 7.46 -16.59
C VAL A 287 7.53 8.81 -15.88
N PHE A 288 7.10 9.90 -16.53
CA PHE A 288 7.10 11.22 -15.90
C PHE A 288 6.27 11.23 -14.60
N ALA A 289 5.05 10.69 -14.63
CA ALA A 289 4.16 10.65 -13.47
C ALA A 289 4.72 9.81 -12.32
N TYR A 290 5.30 8.64 -12.61
CA TYR A 290 5.93 7.82 -11.57
C TYR A 290 7.16 8.50 -10.98
N LEU A 291 8.04 9.07 -11.78
CA LEU A 291 9.21 9.77 -11.24
C LEU A 291 8.82 11.02 -10.45
N LEU A 292 7.77 11.74 -10.87
CA LEU A 292 7.22 12.85 -10.11
C LEU A 292 6.61 12.40 -8.78
N LEU A 293 5.94 11.24 -8.75
CA LEU A 293 5.38 10.63 -7.54
C LEU A 293 6.47 10.31 -6.51
N LEU A 294 7.62 9.77 -6.96
CA LEU A 294 8.76 9.48 -6.07
C LEU A 294 9.39 10.76 -5.50
N GLU A 295 9.26 11.89 -6.21
CA GLU A 295 9.81 13.18 -5.79
C GLU A 295 8.89 14.00 -4.85
N ASP A 296 7.77 13.43 -4.41
CA ASP A 296 6.90 14.08 -3.42
C ASP A 296 7.69 14.47 -2.16
N PRO A 297 7.63 15.73 -1.69
CA PRO A 297 8.29 16.15 -0.44
C PRO A 297 7.82 15.42 0.82
N SER A 298 6.67 14.75 0.74
CA SER A 298 5.96 14.08 1.82
C SER A 298 5.30 12.81 1.25
N PRO A 299 6.12 11.82 0.83
CA PRO A 299 5.62 10.69 0.07
C PRO A 299 4.73 9.80 0.93
N SER A 300 3.81 9.09 0.27
CA SER A 300 3.00 8.05 0.92
C SER A 300 3.89 6.98 1.55
N PRO A 301 3.57 6.46 2.75
CA PRO A 301 4.41 5.42 3.39
C PRO A 301 4.44 4.10 2.63
N PHE A 302 3.42 3.85 1.79
CA PHE A 302 3.30 2.65 0.97
C PHE A 302 2.71 3.03 -0.39
N ILE A 303 3.37 2.60 -1.46
CA ILE A 303 2.99 2.84 -2.86
C ILE A 303 2.80 1.49 -3.53
N CYS A 304 1.59 1.19 -3.97
CA CYS A 304 1.28 0.05 -4.82
C CYS A 304 1.12 0.51 -6.27
N ILE A 305 1.78 -0.16 -7.21
CA ILE A 305 1.62 0.11 -8.65
C ILE A 305 1.30 -1.19 -9.37
N GLU A 306 0.14 -1.23 -10.03
CA GLU A 306 -0.25 -2.35 -10.87
C GLU A 306 0.32 -2.17 -12.27
N GLU A 307 1.06 -3.18 -12.73
CA GLU A 307 1.59 -3.28 -14.10
C GLU A 307 2.26 -1.98 -14.60
N PRO A 308 3.27 -1.46 -13.86
CA PRO A 308 3.96 -0.21 -14.21
C PRO A 308 4.53 -0.22 -15.63
N GLU A 309 4.83 -1.39 -16.17
CA GLU A 309 5.40 -1.62 -17.49
C GLU A 309 4.41 -1.47 -18.65
N ASN A 310 3.10 -1.50 -18.40
CA ASN A 310 2.11 -1.45 -19.47
C ASN A 310 2.28 -0.18 -20.33
N GLY A 311 2.50 -0.35 -21.63
CA GLY A 311 2.73 0.77 -22.56
C GLY A 311 4.11 1.42 -22.47
N LEU A 312 5.05 0.85 -21.71
CA LEU A 312 6.45 1.28 -21.68
C LEU A 312 7.30 0.53 -22.70
N TYR A 313 8.29 1.22 -23.25
CA TYR A 313 9.34 0.58 -24.04
C TYR A 313 10.30 -0.18 -23.13
N HIS A 314 10.70 -1.40 -23.49
CA HIS A 314 11.44 -2.33 -22.62
C HIS A 314 12.73 -1.76 -22.03
N ASN A 315 13.45 -0.88 -22.76
CA ASN A 315 14.70 -0.26 -22.26
C ASN A 315 14.48 0.71 -21.08
N LEU A 316 13.23 1.10 -20.80
CA LEU A 316 12.89 1.96 -19.65
C LEU A 316 12.63 1.17 -18.37
N LEU A 317 12.41 -0.15 -18.46
CA LEU A 317 12.00 -0.96 -17.32
C LEU A 317 13.10 -1.05 -16.27
N GLU A 318 14.34 -1.27 -16.70
CA GLU A 318 15.50 -1.33 -15.80
C GLU A 318 15.70 0.00 -15.08
N THR A 319 15.68 1.12 -15.80
CA THR A 319 15.75 2.47 -15.23
C THR A 319 14.62 2.69 -14.22
N LEU A 320 13.38 2.33 -14.58
CA LEU A 320 12.23 2.54 -13.70
C LEU A 320 12.33 1.72 -12.41
N VAL A 321 12.73 0.45 -12.50
CA VAL A 321 12.94 -0.41 -11.33
C VAL A 321 14.09 0.12 -10.47
N ALA A 322 15.17 0.63 -11.07
CA ALA A 322 16.26 1.25 -10.33
C ALA A 322 15.79 2.47 -9.53
N GLU A 323 14.91 3.29 -10.09
CA GLU A 323 14.32 4.46 -9.41
C GLU A 323 13.38 4.04 -8.28
N PHE A 324 12.52 3.05 -8.49
CA PHE A 324 11.71 2.47 -7.43
C PHE A 324 12.56 1.90 -6.30
N ARG A 325 13.62 1.16 -6.62
CA ARG A 325 14.54 0.61 -5.62
C ARG A 325 15.27 1.72 -4.86
N ALA A 326 15.77 2.74 -5.56
CA ALA A 326 16.48 3.86 -4.95
C ALA A 326 15.59 4.63 -3.98
N HIS A 327 14.33 4.89 -4.36
CA HIS A 327 13.34 5.48 -3.47
C HIS A 327 13.07 4.56 -2.28
N ALA A 328 12.70 3.30 -2.52
CA ALA A 328 12.27 2.40 -1.44
C ALA A 328 13.38 2.09 -0.42
N THR A 329 14.65 2.11 -0.84
CA THR A 329 15.81 1.80 0.02
C THR A 329 16.49 3.02 0.63
N GLY A 330 16.06 4.22 0.24
CA GLY A 330 16.72 5.48 0.56
C GLY A 330 16.58 5.95 2.02
N ARG A 331 16.12 7.19 2.19
CA ARG A 331 16.04 7.89 3.48
C ARG A 331 14.99 7.25 4.40
N LYS A 332 15.06 7.64 5.69
CA LYS A 332 14.21 7.11 6.77
C LYS A 332 12.70 7.39 6.58
N SER A 333 12.31 8.18 5.59
CA SER A 333 10.94 8.61 5.27
C SER A 333 10.44 8.13 3.91
N ASP A 334 11.19 7.28 3.22
CA ASP A 334 10.83 6.88 1.86
C ASP A 334 9.83 5.72 1.86
N SER A 335 9.08 5.61 0.77
CA SER A 335 7.94 4.71 0.65
C SER A 335 8.37 3.27 0.52
N GLN A 336 7.66 2.34 1.16
CA GLN A 336 7.69 0.96 0.71
C GLN A 336 6.96 0.86 -0.64
N ILE A 337 7.53 0.16 -1.62
CA ILE A 337 6.96 0.01 -2.96
C ILE A 337 6.55 -1.44 -3.21
N PHE A 338 5.31 -1.61 -3.65
CA PHE A 338 4.73 -2.88 -4.06
C PHE A 338 4.31 -2.82 -5.53
N LEU A 339 4.81 -3.75 -6.33
CA LEU A 339 4.51 -3.84 -7.75
C LEU A 339 3.76 -5.14 -8.04
N THR A 340 2.88 -5.13 -9.01
CA THR A 340 2.46 -6.35 -9.71
C THR A 340 2.93 -6.27 -11.15
N THR A 341 3.38 -7.37 -11.72
CA THR A 341 3.78 -7.43 -13.13
C THR A 341 3.48 -8.81 -13.70
N HIS A 342 3.32 -8.85 -15.01
CA HIS A 342 3.31 -10.09 -15.76
C HIS A 342 4.39 -10.14 -16.86
N GLN A 343 5.32 -9.18 -16.86
CA GLN A 343 6.34 -9.03 -17.91
C GLN A 343 7.72 -9.49 -17.45
N PRO A 344 8.30 -10.54 -18.07
CA PRO A 344 9.64 -11.03 -17.75
C PRO A 344 10.72 -9.95 -17.78
N TYR A 345 10.66 -8.99 -18.72
CA TYR A 345 11.66 -7.93 -18.82
C TYR A 345 11.70 -6.98 -17.61
N LEU A 346 10.59 -6.78 -16.90
CA LEU A 346 10.61 -6.03 -15.64
C LEU A 346 11.24 -6.88 -14.53
N VAL A 347 10.97 -8.19 -14.54
CA VAL A 347 11.52 -9.15 -13.58
C VAL A 347 13.04 -9.30 -13.72
N ASP A 348 13.59 -9.17 -14.93
CA ASP A 348 15.04 -9.17 -15.15
C ASP A 348 15.76 -8.04 -14.40
N ALA A 349 15.08 -6.93 -14.11
CA ALA A 349 15.65 -5.81 -13.35
C ALA A 349 15.52 -5.97 -11.82
N LEU A 350 14.87 -7.04 -11.34
CA LEU A 350 14.60 -7.31 -9.92
C LEU A 350 15.53 -8.38 -9.34
N GLU A 351 15.70 -8.33 -8.02
CA GLU A 351 16.41 -9.38 -7.29
C GLU A 351 15.46 -10.52 -6.86
N PRO A 352 15.95 -11.77 -6.70
CA PRO A 352 15.14 -12.88 -6.18
C PRO A 352 14.49 -12.60 -4.82
N SER A 353 15.10 -11.74 -4.00
CA SER A 353 14.58 -11.35 -2.69
C SER A 353 13.40 -10.36 -2.78
N GLU A 354 13.28 -9.66 -3.90
CA GLU A 354 12.23 -8.68 -4.19
C GLU A 354 11.01 -9.35 -4.85
N VAL A 355 11.20 -10.50 -5.51
CA VAL A 355 10.16 -11.18 -6.30
C VAL A 355 9.40 -12.24 -5.49
N TRP A 356 8.07 -12.16 -5.56
CA TRP A 356 7.15 -13.16 -5.02
C TRP A 356 6.30 -13.74 -6.15
N VAL A 357 6.25 -15.07 -6.22
CA VAL A 357 5.50 -15.80 -7.24
C VAL A 357 4.16 -16.19 -6.66
N LEU A 358 3.09 -15.70 -7.29
CA LEU A 358 1.71 -16.03 -6.98
C LEU A 358 1.22 -17.11 -7.94
N GLU A 359 0.76 -18.22 -7.38
CA GLU A 359 0.29 -19.38 -8.11
C GLU A 359 -1.09 -19.78 -7.60
N LYS A 360 -1.91 -20.36 -8.49
CA LYS A 360 -3.22 -20.89 -8.10
C LYS A 360 -3.10 -22.39 -7.91
N GLY A 361 -3.42 -22.86 -6.70
CA GLY A 361 -3.50 -24.28 -6.41
C GLY A 361 -4.70 -24.96 -7.10
N ASP A 362 -4.67 -26.29 -7.14
CA ASP A 362 -5.77 -27.10 -7.67
C ASP A 362 -7.07 -26.94 -6.87
N ASP A 363 -6.95 -26.53 -5.60
CA ASP A 363 -8.06 -26.14 -4.72
C ASP A 363 -8.69 -24.78 -5.09
N GLY A 364 -8.11 -24.08 -6.07
CA GLY A 364 -8.55 -22.76 -6.53
C GLY A 364 -8.02 -21.60 -5.70
N PHE A 365 -7.25 -21.84 -4.64
CA PHE A 365 -6.69 -20.81 -3.77
C PHE A 365 -5.32 -20.37 -4.25
N ALA A 366 -5.05 -19.07 -4.10
CA ALA A 366 -3.75 -18.51 -4.44
C ALA A 366 -2.74 -18.78 -3.31
N LYS A 367 -1.55 -19.25 -3.68
CA LYS A 367 -0.40 -19.42 -2.80
C LYS A 367 0.72 -18.53 -3.31
N ILE A 368 1.47 -17.94 -2.38
CA ILE A 368 2.56 -17.04 -2.72
C ILE A 368 3.86 -17.52 -2.07
N LYS A 369 4.94 -17.56 -2.83
CA LYS A 369 6.29 -17.94 -2.37
C LYS A 369 7.30 -16.89 -2.81
N ARG A 370 8.34 -16.67 -2.02
CA ARG A 370 9.40 -15.74 -2.42
C ARG A 370 10.41 -16.45 -3.30
N SER A 371 10.82 -15.84 -4.41
CA SER A 371 11.74 -16.46 -5.38
C SER A 371 13.07 -16.87 -4.75
N SER A 372 13.62 -16.05 -3.85
CA SER A 372 14.85 -16.37 -3.11
C SER A 372 14.73 -17.52 -2.10
N GLU A 373 13.54 -18.08 -1.85
CA GLU A 373 13.39 -19.26 -0.99
C GLU A 373 13.83 -20.53 -1.72
N ASP A 374 13.92 -20.51 -3.06
CA ASP A 374 14.47 -21.59 -3.86
C ASP A 374 15.99 -21.41 -4.08
N PRO A 375 16.84 -22.30 -3.53
CA PRO A 375 18.29 -22.22 -3.72
C PRO A 375 18.72 -22.34 -5.19
N ILE A 376 17.98 -23.08 -6.02
CA ILE A 376 18.29 -23.26 -7.45
C ILE A 376 18.18 -21.92 -8.16
N ILE A 377 17.12 -21.15 -7.89
CA ILE A 377 16.92 -19.83 -8.48
C ILE A 377 18.04 -18.88 -8.08
N ASN A 378 18.41 -18.82 -6.79
CA ASN A 378 19.51 -17.98 -6.34
C ASN A 378 20.84 -18.35 -7.03
N ASN A 379 21.14 -19.65 -7.16
CA ASN A 379 22.35 -20.12 -7.82
C ASN A 379 22.36 -19.74 -9.31
N MET A 380 21.25 -19.96 -10.02
CA MET A 380 21.13 -19.61 -11.44
C MET A 380 21.31 -18.11 -11.70
N VAL A 381 20.67 -17.27 -10.88
CA VAL A 381 20.85 -15.81 -10.97
C VAL A 381 22.28 -15.40 -10.66
N SER A 382 22.93 -16.06 -9.68
CA SER A 382 24.34 -15.77 -9.35
C SER A 382 25.32 -16.13 -10.48
N GLU A 383 24.96 -17.09 -11.34
CA GLU A 383 25.70 -17.45 -12.55
C GLU A 383 25.37 -16.52 -13.75
N GLY A 384 24.56 -15.48 -13.54
CA GLY A 384 24.23 -14.47 -14.54
C GLY A 384 23.00 -14.76 -15.39
N LEU A 385 22.18 -15.75 -15.03
CA LEU A 385 20.90 -15.99 -15.70
C LEU A 385 19.86 -14.95 -15.25
N PRO A 386 19.25 -14.19 -16.18
CA PRO A 386 18.23 -13.20 -15.83
C PRO A 386 16.99 -13.84 -15.19
N LEU A 387 16.48 -13.23 -14.12
CA LEU A 387 15.38 -13.79 -13.34
C LEU A 387 14.07 -13.91 -14.14
N GLY A 388 13.79 -12.93 -15.00
CA GLY A 388 12.66 -12.98 -15.92
C GLY A 388 12.79 -14.10 -16.95
N SER A 389 14.00 -14.38 -17.43
CA SER A 389 14.27 -15.53 -18.32
C SER A 389 14.00 -16.88 -17.64
N LEU A 390 14.37 -17.01 -16.35
CA LEU A 390 14.03 -18.18 -15.54
C LEU A 390 12.52 -18.32 -15.38
N TRP A 391 11.83 -17.21 -15.18
CA TRP A 391 10.37 -17.22 -15.04
C TRP A 391 9.67 -17.58 -16.35
N TYR A 392 10.12 -17.00 -17.47
CA TYR A 392 9.64 -17.35 -18.82
C TYR A 392 9.81 -18.84 -19.15
N SER A 393 10.84 -19.47 -18.56
CA SER A 393 11.16 -20.89 -18.76
C SER A 393 10.55 -21.80 -17.69
N ASP A 394 9.54 -21.32 -16.95
CA ASP A 394 8.82 -22.04 -15.89
C ASP A 394 9.71 -22.59 -14.75
N TYR A 395 10.89 -22.02 -14.51
CA TYR A 395 11.73 -22.42 -13.37
C TYR A 395 11.21 -21.87 -12.04
N LEU A 396 10.46 -20.76 -12.08
CA LEU A 396 9.88 -20.14 -10.89
C LEU A 396 8.53 -20.76 -10.51
N ASP A 397 7.90 -21.52 -11.41
CA ASP A 397 6.63 -22.21 -11.17
C ASP A 397 6.88 -23.49 -10.34
N VAL A 398 5.98 -23.85 -9.41
CA VAL A 398 6.07 -25.15 -8.73
C VAL A 398 5.84 -26.28 -9.75
N ARG A 399 6.78 -27.23 -9.80
CA ARG A 399 6.70 -28.43 -10.63
C ARG A 399 5.93 -29.57 -9.97
#